data_AF-A0A0F9ADN9-F1
#
_entry.id   AF-A0A0F9ADN9-F1
#
_cell.length_a   1.000
_cell.length_b   1.000
_cell.length_c   1.000
_cell.angle_alpha   90.00
_cell.angle_beta   90.00
_cell.angle_gamma   90.00
#
_symmetry.space_group_name_H-M   'P 1'
#
loop_
_entity.id
_entity.type
_entity.pdbx_description
1 polymer ?
#
loop_
_entity_poly.entity_id
_entity_poly.type
_entity_poly.pdbx_seq_one_letter_code
_entity_poly.pdbx_strand_id
1 'polypeptide(L)'
;YYIDGKVVVHDVALDQAKGIQDFYLKMSKHVYLRKKSSILQRLVEKMTYYLLQSGLSEQELFMLTDFGLLGRFEVSDHPDIQFFYDQFKKGIFPKLAIELKYEDAAGVDLENKPMKFVGLETAVCDALVNNKELQNPESVEKLEHILEEMIGVPERTIMIIPPFSTDRFLPHDIYVYRGPGRLDTLSNMYPNHFRAMQEYGRSHVGVRIAASAAYRRAVYEHADDITEYIIKHYV
;
A
#
# COMPACT_ATOMS: atom_id res chain seq x y z
N TYR A 1 22.81 15.47 -19.09
CA TYR A 1 23.02 16.82 -19.67
C TYR A 1 21.90 17.74 -19.22
N TYR A 2 22.09 19.06 -19.29
CA TYR A 2 21.02 20.02 -19.09
C TYR A 2 20.84 20.81 -20.38
N ILE A 3 19.73 20.59 -21.09
CA ILE A 3 19.44 21.16 -22.41
C ILE A 3 18.01 21.68 -22.39
N ASP A 4 17.80 22.90 -22.87
CA ASP A 4 16.48 23.57 -22.92
C ASP A 4 15.73 23.55 -21.58
N GLY A 5 16.45 23.76 -20.47
CA GLY A 5 15.87 23.79 -19.13
C GLY A 5 15.54 22.41 -18.54
N LYS A 6 15.92 21.32 -19.22
CA LYS A 6 15.58 19.94 -18.82
C LYS A 6 16.83 19.12 -18.56
N VAL A 7 16.76 18.25 -17.55
CA VAL A 7 17.73 17.17 -17.38
C VAL A 7 17.45 16.11 -18.45
N VAL A 8 18.44 15.82 -19.28
CA VAL A 8 18.30 14.90 -20.43
C VAL A 8 19.39 13.82 -20.42
N VAL A 9 19.04 12.66 -20.96
CA VAL A 9 19.95 11.52 -21.19
C VAL A 9 20.33 11.46 -22.66
N HIS A 10 21.59 11.16 -22.98
CA HIS A 10 22.01 10.97 -24.37
C HIS A 10 21.46 9.65 -24.91
N ASP A 11 21.07 9.60 -26.18
CA ASP A 11 20.49 8.39 -26.80
C ASP A 11 21.36 7.11 -26.68
N VAL A 12 22.68 7.24 -26.65
CA VAL A 12 23.60 6.10 -26.41
C VAL A 12 23.43 5.45 -25.03
N ALA A 13 22.76 6.11 -24.09
CA ALA A 13 22.54 5.64 -22.72
C ALA A 13 21.08 5.21 -22.45
N LEU A 14 20.28 4.99 -23.49
CA LEU A 14 18.85 4.67 -23.35
C LEU A 14 18.59 3.35 -22.63
N ASP A 15 19.39 2.32 -22.89
CA ASP A 15 19.21 1.03 -22.21
C ASP A 15 19.55 1.12 -20.73
N GLN A 16 20.51 1.95 -20.34
CA GLN A 16 20.81 2.25 -18.94
C GLN A 16 19.66 3.04 -18.29
N ALA A 17 19.08 4.01 -18.99
CA ALA A 17 17.92 4.76 -18.50
C ALA A 17 16.72 3.84 -18.22
N LYS A 18 16.39 2.94 -19.17
CA LYS A 18 15.37 1.90 -18.99
C LYS A 18 15.71 0.97 -17.83
N GLY A 19 16.96 0.52 -17.74
CA GLY A 19 17.44 -0.35 -16.67
C GLY A 19 17.28 0.28 -15.28
N ILE A 20 17.49 1.59 -15.14
CA ILE A 20 17.27 2.32 -13.88
C ILE A 20 15.78 2.35 -13.51
N GLN A 21 14.89 2.62 -14.47
CA GLN A 21 13.44 2.59 -14.22
C GLN A 21 12.97 1.20 -13.78
N ASP A 22 13.41 0.15 -14.48
CA ASP A 22 13.11 -1.24 -14.12
C ASP A 22 13.64 -1.60 -12.73
N PHE A 23 14.87 -1.18 -12.42
CA PHE A 23 15.47 -1.38 -11.11
C PHE A 23 14.62 -0.72 -10.01
N TYR A 24 14.19 0.52 -10.19
CA TYR A 24 13.37 1.24 -9.22
C TYR A 24 12.02 0.53 -8.96
N LEU A 25 11.35 0.06 -10.02
CA LEU A 25 10.09 -0.68 -9.89
C LEU A 25 10.28 -2.00 -9.16
N LYS A 26 11.33 -2.75 -9.50
CA LYS A 26 11.67 -4.01 -8.81
C LYS A 26 11.97 -3.77 -7.33
N MET A 27 12.73 -2.72 -6.98
CA MET A 27 13.01 -2.35 -5.60
C MET A 27 11.73 -1.96 -4.85
N SER A 28 10.86 -1.18 -5.47
CA SER A 28 9.56 -0.80 -4.92
C SER A 28 8.71 -2.02 -4.58
N LYS A 29 8.55 -2.94 -5.53
CA LYS A 29 7.74 -4.16 -5.33
C LYS A 29 8.38 -5.14 -4.34
N HIS A 30 9.68 -5.40 -4.48
CA HIS A 30 10.36 -6.49 -3.77
C HIS A 30 11.01 -6.09 -2.45
N VAL A 31 11.11 -4.79 -2.14
CA VAL A 31 11.72 -4.33 -0.89
C VAL A 31 10.75 -3.41 -0.16
N TYR A 32 10.44 -2.24 -0.74
CA TYR A 32 9.74 -1.18 -0.02
C TYR A 32 8.29 -1.50 0.28
N LEU A 33 7.59 -2.12 -0.68
CA LEU A 33 6.15 -2.38 -0.57
C LEU A 33 5.87 -3.87 -0.35
N ARG A 34 6.82 -4.62 0.23
CA ARG A 34 6.53 -6.00 0.64
C ARG A 34 5.30 -6.02 1.54
N LYS A 35 4.39 -6.95 1.27
CA LYS A 35 3.10 -7.08 1.97
C LYS A 35 3.24 -7.08 3.51
N LYS A 36 4.25 -7.79 4.03
CA LYS A 36 4.55 -7.80 5.47
C LYS A 36 4.95 -6.41 5.98
N SER A 37 5.79 -5.70 5.25
CA SER A 37 6.20 -4.33 5.58
C SER A 37 5.01 -3.39 5.60
N SER A 38 4.08 -3.49 4.63
CA SER A 38 2.87 -2.66 4.59
C SER A 38 1.94 -2.90 5.78
N ILE A 39 1.81 -4.15 6.25
CA ILE A 39 1.05 -4.47 7.47
C ILE A 39 1.72 -3.83 8.70
N LEU A 40 3.04 -3.94 8.82
CA LEU A 40 3.78 -3.33 9.94
C LEU A 40 3.71 -1.81 9.92
N GLN A 41 3.82 -1.21 8.74
CA GLN A 41 3.66 0.23 8.55
C GLN A 41 2.27 0.68 9.01
N ARG A 42 1.21 -0.02 8.59
CA ARG A 42 -0.17 0.27 9.02
C ARG A 42 -0.36 0.12 10.52
N LEU A 43 0.24 -0.90 11.13
CA LEU A 43 0.22 -1.11 12.58
C LEU A 43 0.87 0.05 13.34
N VAL A 44 2.06 0.50 12.89
CA VAL A 44 2.76 1.65 13.47
C VAL A 44 1.94 2.93 13.27
N GLU A 45 1.41 3.17 12.08
CA GLU A 45 0.54 4.31 11.78
C GLU A 45 -0.68 4.35 12.71
N LYS A 46 -1.34 3.21 12.93
CA LYS A 46 -2.51 3.12 13.84
C LYS A 46 -2.13 3.48 15.28
N MET A 47 -1.01 2.96 15.79
CA MET A 47 -0.53 3.33 17.12
C MET A 47 -0.10 4.80 17.22
N THR A 48 0.55 5.33 16.19
CA THR A 48 0.93 6.75 16.10
C THR A 48 -0.29 7.65 16.07
N TYR A 49 -1.34 7.29 15.32
CA TYR A 49 -2.61 8.01 15.30
C TYR A 49 -3.20 8.12 16.71
N TYR A 50 -3.25 7.02 17.47
CA TYR A 50 -3.72 7.08 18.86
C TYR A 50 -2.83 7.95 19.77
N LEU A 51 -1.50 7.97 19.56
CA LEU A 51 -0.63 8.89 20.31
C LEU A 51 -1.00 10.34 20.04
N LEU A 52 -1.27 10.69 18.77
CA LEU A 52 -1.71 12.04 18.40
C LEU A 52 -3.06 12.38 19.06
N GLN A 53 -4.02 11.46 19.05
CA GLN A 53 -5.30 11.61 19.76
C GLN A 53 -5.13 11.73 21.29
N SER A 54 -4.09 11.10 21.85
CA SER A 54 -3.76 11.15 23.29
C SER A 54 -2.96 12.40 23.69
N GLY A 55 -2.78 13.37 22.77
CA GLY A 55 -2.16 14.65 23.06
C GLY A 55 -0.69 14.79 22.63
N LEU A 56 -0.10 13.80 21.96
CA LEU A 56 1.20 14.00 21.30
C LEU A 56 1.00 14.97 20.14
N SER A 57 1.77 16.07 20.10
CA SER A 57 1.72 16.99 18.97
C SER A 57 2.47 16.44 17.75
N GLU A 58 2.10 16.92 16.57
CA GLU A 58 2.80 16.61 15.32
C GLU A 58 4.28 17.02 15.39
N GLN A 59 4.58 18.18 15.99
CA GLN A 59 5.96 18.65 16.15
C GLN A 59 6.77 17.71 17.05
N GLU A 60 6.19 17.22 18.16
CA GLU A 60 6.85 16.23 19.01
C GLU A 60 7.09 14.92 18.27
N LEU A 61 6.10 14.44 17.50
CA LEU A 61 6.24 13.24 16.69
C LEU A 61 7.45 13.33 15.74
N PHE A 62 7.61 14.45 15.04
CA PHE A 62 8.76 14.66 14.14
C PHE A 62 10.12 14.77 14.85
N MET A 63 10.14 15.02 16.16
CA MET A 63 11.36 15.02 16.96
C MET A 63 11.71 13.64 17.52
N LEU A 64 10.82 12.65 17.41
CA LEU A 64 11.07 11.30 17.92
C LEU A 64 12.03 10.53 17.00
N THR A 65 12.96 9.82 17.62
CA THR A 65 13.68 8.72 16.98
C THR A 65 12.86 7.44 17.04
N ASP A 66 13.27 6.39 16.35
CA ASP A 66 12.64 5.07 16.43
C ASP A 66 12.50 4.60 17.90
N PHE A 67 13.55 4.73 18.71
CA PHE A 67 13.50 4.38 20.14
C PHE A 67 12.56 5.29 20.93
N GLY A 68 12.52 6.58 20.58
CA GLY A 68 11.58 7.52 21.18
C GLY A 68 10.14 7.12 20.91
N LEU A 69 9.82 6.78 19.66
CA LEU A 69 8.48 6.35 19.26
C LEU A 69 8.09 5.01 19.90
N LEU A 70 8.97 4.02 19.88
CA LEU A 70 8.73 2.73 20.53
C LEU A 70 8.56 2.89 22.04
N GLY A 71 9.37 3.75 22.68
CA GLY A 71 9.22 4.08 24.09
C GLY A 71 7.87 4.72 24.41
N ARG A 72 7.35 5.59 23.52
CA ARG A 72 6.00 6.16 23.64
C ARG A 72 4.91 5.10 23.53
N PHE A 73 5.07 4.11 22.65
CA PHE A 73 4.12 2.99 22.58
C PHE A 73 4.15 2.14 23.85
N GLU A 74 5.34 1.88 24.39
CA GLU A 74 5.53 1.04 25.57
C GLU A 74 4.88 1.61 26.83
N VAL A 75 4.98 2.92 27.05
CA VAL A 75 4.47 3.59 28.25
C VAL A 75 3.08 4.22 28.07
N SER A 76 2.42 4.01 26.94
CA SER A 76 1.10 4.59 26.66
C SER A 76 0.01 3.95 27.52
N ASP A 77 -0.88 4.73 28.10
CA ASP A 77 -2.06 4.21 28.80
C ASP A 77 -3.24 3.87 27.85
N HIS A 78 -3.08 4.13 26.54
CA HIS A 78 -4.14 3.85 25.56
C HIS A 78 -4.28 2.33 25.32
N PRO A 79 -5.48 1.73 25.51
CA PRO A 79 -5.66 0.28 25.47
C PRO A 79 -5.34 -0.31 24.09
N ASP A 80 -5.69 0.38 23.01
CA ASP A 80 -5.36 -0.06 21.65
C ASP A 80 -3.87 -0.04 21.37
N ILE A 81 -3.14 0.99 21.82
CA ILE A 81 -1.67 1.04 21.67
C ILE A 81 -1.05 -0.14 22.42
N GLN A 82 -1.46 -0.38 23.67
CA GLN A 82 -0.93 -1.49 24.46
C GLN A 82 -1.20 -2.83 23.79
N PHE A 83 -2.43 -3.06 23.28
CA PHE A 83 -2.76 -4.27 22.55
C PHE A 83 -1.86 -4.47 21.32
N PHE A 84 -1.79 -3.46 20.45
CA PHE A 84 -1.04 -3.54 19.20
C PHE A 84 0.48 -3.64 19.43
N TYR A 85 1.01 -2.92 20.41
CA TYR A 85 2.43 -2.96 20.76
C TYR A 85 2.83 -4.31 21.38
N ASP A 86 1.96 -4.92 22.17
CA ASP A 86 2.20 -6.27 22.69
C ASP A 86 2.24 -7.32 21.58
N GLN A 87 1.34 -7.24 20.60
CA GLN A 87 1.40 -8.09 19.42
C GLN A 87 2.69 -7.86 18.63
N PHE A 88 3.09 -6.59 18.46
CA PHE A 88 4.31 -6.19 17.77
C PHE A 88 5.57 -6.78 18.41
N LYS A 89 5.74 -6.62 19.73
CA LYS A 89 6.87 -7.19 20.50
C LYS A 89 6.95 -8.71 20.40
N LYS A 90 5.79 -9.38 20.38
CA LYS A 90 5.69 -10.85 20.28
C LYS A 90 5.92 -11.36 18.85
N GLY A 91 6.07 -10.47 17.87
CA GLY A 91 6.17 -10.85 16.45
C GLY A 91 4.87 -11.47 15.90
N ILE A 92 3.74 -11.20 16.55
CA ILE A 92 2.42 -11.71 16.15
C ILE A 92 1.76 -10.64 15.31
N PHE A 93 1.66 -10.87 14.00
CA PHE A 93 1.12 -9.89 13.07
C PHE A 93 -0.15 -10.40 12.39
N PRO A 94 -1.09 -9.50 12.05
CA PRO A 94 -2.19 -9.83 11.16
C PRO A 94 -1.68 -10.45 9.86
N LYS A 95 -2.43 -11.42 9.34
CA LYS A 95 -2.13 -12.10 8.09
C LYS A 95 -3.20 -11.74 7.07
N LEU A 96 -2.78 -11.39 5.86
CA LEU A 96 -3.67 -11.12 4.72
C LEU A 96 -4.76 -12.18 4.57
N ALA A 97 -6.02 -11.74 4.55
CA ALA A 97 -7.20 -12.56 4.32
C ALA A 97 -7.84 -12.24 2.96
N ILE A 98 -7.82 -10.96 2.53
CA ILE A 98 -8.40 -10.52 1.26
C ILE A 98 -7.42 -9.55 0.57
N GLU A 99 -7.30 -9.64 -0.75
CA GLU A 99 -6.66 -8.62 -1.58
C GLU A 99 -7.60 -8.20 -2.72
N LEU A 100 -8.02 -6.94 -2.69
CA LEU A 100 -8.78 -6.27 -3.73
C LEU A 100 -7.80 -5.60 -4.70
N LYS A 101 -7.79 -6.02 -5.97
CA LYS A 101 -6.83 -5.52 -6.96
C LYS A 101 -7.40 -5.59 -8.36
N TYR A 102 -6.68 -5.05 -9.35
CA TYR A 102 -7.05 -5.16 -10.76
C TYR A 102 -7.24 -6.62 -11.18
N GLU A 103 -8.26 -6.87 -11.99
CA GLU A 103 -8.61 -8.21 -12.49
C GLU A 103 -7.44 -8.91 -13.22
N ASP A 104 -6.71 -8.17 -14.06
CA ASP A 104 -5.53 -8.66 -14.79
C ASP A 104 -4.34 -9.01 -13.86
N ALA A 105 -4.37 -8.50 -12.64
CA ALA A 105 -3.39 -8.73 -11.58
C ALA A 105 -3.87 -9.73 -10.52
N ALA A 106 -5.14 -10.14 -10.56
CA ALA A 106 -5.76 -11.04 -9.60
C ALA A 106 -4.96 -12.35 -9.52
N GLY A 107 -4.58 -12.74 -8.29
CA GLY A 107 -3.99 -14.05 -8.06
C GLY A 107 -5.06 -15.12 -8.08
N VAL A 108 -4.66 -16.39 -8.11
CA VAL A 108 -5.57 -17.51 -7.85
C VAL A 108 -5.58 -17.79 -6.35
N ASP A 109 -6.76 -18.08 -5.82
CA ASP A 109 -6.92 -18.52 -4.43
C ASP A 109 -6.03 -19.75 -4.16
N LEU A 110 -5.36 -19.74 -3.02
CA LEU A 110 -4.46 -20.84 -2.64
C LEU A 110 -5.22 -21.83 -1.76
N GLU A 111 -5.39 -23.07 -2.21
CA GLU A 111 -6.15 -24.12 -1.50
C GLU A 111 -5.76 -24.26 -0.02
N ASN A 112 -4.47 -24.08 0.30
CA ASN A 112 -3.92 -24.29 1.64
C ASN A 112 -3.79 -23.01 2.48
N LYS A 113 -4.30 -21.87 2.01
CA LYS A 113 -4.13 -20.58 2.71
C LYS A 113 -5.43 -19.76 2.63
N PRO A 114 -6.07 -19.41 3.76
CA PRO A 114 -7.27 -18.55 3.77
C PRO A 114 -6.87 -17.15 3.32
N MET A 115 -6.90 -16.93 2.02
CA MET A 115 -6.53 -15.71 1.34
C MET A 115 -7.31 -15.64 0.04
N LYS A 116 -8.23 -14.69 -0.04
CA LYS A 116 -9.06 -14.42 -1.21
C LYS A 116 -8.38 -13.37 -2.07
N PHE A 117 -8.29 -13.62 -3.37
CA PHE A 117 -7.99 -12.58 -4.35
C PHE A 117 -9.26 -12.18 -5.06
N VAL A 118 -9.59 -10.89 -5.02
CA VAL A 118 -10.75 -10.35 -5.71
C VAL A 118 -10.26 -9.42 -6.81
N GLY A 119 -10.49 -9.85 -8.05
CA GLY A 119 -10.23 -9.06 -9.25
C GLY A 119 -11.34 -8.04 -9.44
N LEU A 120 -10.98 -6.76 -9.49
CA LEU A 120 -11.88 -5.64 -9.71
C LEU A 120 -11.66 -5.08 -11.12
N GLU A 121 -12.75 -4.60 -11.72
CA GLU A 121 -12.65 -3.80 -12.94
C GLU A 121 -11.72 -2.60 -12.73
N THR A 122 -11.02 -2.18 -13.79
CA THR A 122 -9.99 -1.12 -13.69
C THR A 122 -10.55 0.17 -13.08
N ALA A 123 -11.74 0.60 -13.51
CA ALA A 123 -12.37 1.83 -13.00
C ALA A 123 -12.73 1.74 -11.51
N VAL A 124 -13.23 0.57 -11.07
CA VAL A 124 -13.57 0.31 -9.66
C VAL A 124 -12.30 0.30 -8.81
N CYS A 125 -11.26 -0.39 -9.26
CA CYS A 125 -9.98 -0.42 -8.55
C CYS A 125 -9.34 0.98 -8.48
N ASP A 126 -9.34 1.73 -9.59
CA ASP A 126 -8.81 3.09 -9.64
C ASP A 126 -9.56 4.03 -8.68
N ALA A 127 -10.89 3.96 -8.62
CA ALA A 127 -11.69 4.74 -7.66
C ALA A 127 -11.33 4.37 -6.21
N LEU A 128 -11.23 3.07 -5.93
CA LEU A 128 -10.92 2.55 -4.60
C LEU A 128 -9.52 2.98 -4.13
N VAL A 129 -8.49 2.84 -4.97
CA VAL A 129 -7.10 3.15 -4.56
C VAL A 129 -6.83 4.65 -4.41
N ASN A 130 -7.63 5.48 -5.08
CA ASN A 130 -7.55 6.94 -4.99
C ASN A 130 -8.57 7.52 -3.99
N ASN A 131 -9.33 6.68 -3.28
CA ASN A 131 -10.30 7.12 -2.30
C ASN A 131 -9.58 7.75 -1.08
N LYS A 132 -9.90 9.02 -0.79
CA LYS A 132 -9.27 9.78 0.30
C LYS A 132 -9.63 9.26 1.69
N GLU A 133 -10.81 8.69 1.87
CA GLU A 133 -11.24 8.10 3.14
C GLU A 133 -10.40 6.86 3.47
N LEU A 134 -10.01 6.09 2.47
CA LEU A 134 -9.10 4.95 2.68
C LEU A 134 -7.65 5.37 2.97
N GLN A 135 -7.31 6.65 2.77
CA GLN A 135 -6.02 7.22 3.15
C GLN A 135 -6.08 7.97 4.50
N ASN A 136 -7.25 8.04 5.12
CA ASN A 136 -7.46 8.69 6.41
C ASN A 136 -7.47 7.63 7.53
N PRO A 137 -6.58 7.71 8.54
CA PRO A 137 -6.52 6.71 9.62
C PRO A 137 -7.83 6.53 10.40
N GLU A 138 -8.58 7.60 10.66
CA GLU A 138 -9.85 7.57 11.38
C GLU A 138 -10.94 6.85 10.56
N SER A 139 -11.06 7.20 9.28
CA SER A 139 -12.04 6.58 8.39
C SER A 139 -11.76 5.10 8.15
N VAL A 140 -10.47 4.72 8.04
CA VAL A 140 -10.06 3.33 7.94
C VAL A 140 -10.35 2.56 9.23
N GLU A 141 -10.13 3.16 10.40
CA GLU A 141 -10.45 2.54 11.69
C GLU A 141 -11.95 2.30 11.86
N LYS A 142 -12.79 3.28 11.49
CA LYS A 142 -14.25 3.12 11.49
C LYS A 142 -14.68 1.97 10.57
N LEU A 143 -14.08 1.88 9.39
CA LEU A 143 -14.34 0.79 8.46
C LEU A 143 -13.93 -0.56 9.05
N GLU A 144 -12.75 -0.65 9.66
CA GLU A 144 -12.29 -1.86 10.35
C GLU A 144 -13.31 -2.33 11.41
N HIS A 145 -13.82 -1.40 12.24
CA HIS A 145 -14.82 -1.72 13.27
C HIS A 145 -16.15 -2.19 12.67
N ILE A 146 -16.64 -1.52 11.62
CA ILE A 146 -17.87 -1.94 10.93
C ILE A 146 -17.72 -3.35 10.36
N LEU A 147 -16.57 -3.66 9.75
CA LEU A 147 -16.32 -5.00 9.22
C LEU A 147 -16.25 -6.04 10.34
N GLU A 148 -15.68 -5.70 11.51
CA GLU A 148 -15.62 -6.57 12.68
C GLU A 148 -17.01 -6.91 13.22
N GLU A 149 -17.87 -5.90 13.37
CA GLU A 149 -19.27 -6.07 13.78
C GLU A 149 -20.06 -6.89 12.75
N MET A 150 -19.90 -6.56 11.46
CA MET A 150 -20.62 -7.21 10.36
C MET A 150 -20.38 -8.72 10.32
N ILE A 151 -19.15 -9.17 10.56
CA ILE A 151 -18.80 -10.59 10.51
C ILE A 151 -18.79 -11.27 11.89
N GLY A 152 -19.04 -10.52 12.97
CA GLY A 152 -19.09 -11.02 14.34
C GLY A 152 -17.74 -11.49 14.89
N VAL A 153 -16.64 -10.82 14.55
CA VAL A 153 -15.31 -11.08 15.15
C VAL A 153 -14.98 -10.03 16.22
N PRO A 154 -14.08 -10.35 17.19
CA PRO A 154 -13.69 -9.37 18.20
C PRO A 154 -13.03 -8.14 17.61
N GLU A 155 -13.14 -7.02 18.32
CA GLU A 155 -12.43 -5.78 18.00
C GLU A 155 -10.92 -6.00 17.83
N ARG A 156 -10.28 -5.14 17.02
CA ARG A 156 -8.82 -5.14 16.75
C ARG A 156 -8.34 -6.40 16.01
N THR A 157 -9.25 -7.15 15.43
CA THR A 157 -8.98 -8.35 14.65
C THR A 157 -8.68 -8.01 13.20
N ILE A 158 -9.42 -7.08 12.61
CA ILE A 158 -9.31 -6.68 11.21
C ILE A 158 -8.38 -5.49 11.09
N MET A 159 -7.54 -5.52 10.06
CA MET A 159 -6.70 -4.40 9.67
C MET A 159 -6.80 -4.20 8.17
N ILE A 160 -7.17 -2.99 7.78
CA ILE A 160 -7.21 -2.58 6.37
C ILE A 160 -5.90 -1.88 6.07
N ILE A 161 -5.24 -2.35 5.03
CA ILE A 161 -3.98 -1.83 4.51
C ILE A 161 -4.30 -1.16 3.17
N PRO A 162 -4.45 0.18 3.14
CA PRO A 162 -4.65 0.89 1.90
C PRO A 162 -3.39 0.81 1.01
N PRO A 163 -3.51 1.08 -0.29
CA PRO A 163 -2.35 1.15 -1.16
C PRO A 163 -1.51 2.38 -0.78
N PHE A 164 -0.28 2.12 -0.33
CA PHE A 164 0.71 3.18 -0.10
C PHE A 164 1.42 3.54 -1.39
N SER A 165 1.57 4.84 -1.65
CA SER A 165 2.42 5.38 -2.73
C SER A 165 2.13 4.78 -4.11
N THR A 166 0.88 4.88 -4.58
CA THR A 166 0.46 4.41 -5.91
C THR A 166 1.24 5.07 -7.05
N ASP A 167 1.70 6.30 -6.83
CA ASP A 167 2.53 7.11 -7.71
C ASP A 167 3.92 6.51 -7.99
N ARG A 168 4.49 5.74 -7.04
CA ARG A 168 5.82 5.09 -7.21
C ARG A 168 5.86 4.07 -8.34
N PHE A 169 4.70 3.62 -8.80
CA PHE A 169 4.58 2.68 -9.91
C PHE A 169 4.29 3.37 -11.25
N LEU A 170 4.12 4.69 -11.26
CA LEU A 170 3.96 5.46 -12.48
C LEU A 170 5.35 5.75 -13.06
N PRO A 171 5.68 5.20 -14.23
CA PRO A 171 6.97 5.47 -14.85
C PRO A 171 7.07 6.93 -15.26
N HIS A 172 8.05 7.62 -14.68
CA HIS A 172 8.33 9.00 -15.00
C HIS A 172 9.11 9.07 -16.31
N ASP A 173 8.68 9.94 -17.21
CA ASP A 173 9.29 10.03 -18.52
C ASP A 173 10.70 10.66 -18.44
N ILE A 174 11.56 10.25 -19.37
CA ILE A 174 12.96 10.69 -19.45
C ILE A 174 13.16 11.40 -20.77
N TYR A 175 13.63 12.65 -20.71
CA TYR A 175 13.99 13.40 -21.91
C TYR A 175 15.28 12.86 -22.53
N VAL A 176 15.23 12.65 -23.85
CA VAL A 176 16.32 12.06 -24.62
C VAL A 176 16.90 13.08 -25.58
N TYR A 177 18.19 13.32 -25.48
CA TYR A 177 18.94 14.13 -26.45
C TYR A 177 19.48 13.25 -27.58
N ARG A 178 19.12 13.61 -28.82
CA ARG A 178 19.47 12.87 -30.05
C ARG A 178 20.34 13.69 -31.01
N GLY A 179 20.95 14.76 -30.51
CA GLY A 179 21.71 15.73 -31.30
C GLY A 179 21.07 17.12 -31.33
N PRO A 180 21.73 18.09 -32.00
CA PRO A 180 21.35 19.50 -31.94
C PRO A 180 19.88 19.73 -32.33
N GLY A 181 19.13 20.38 -31.43
CA GLY A 181 17.70 20.69 -31.61
C GLY A 181 16.75 19.49 -31.61
N ARG A 182 17.23 18.28 -31.27
CA ARG A 182 16.42 17.05 -31.24
C ARG A 182 16.29 16.52 -29.82
N LEU A 183 15.17 16.87 -29.19
CA LEU A 183 14.71 16.29 -27.93
C LEU A 183 13.51 15.39 -28.21
N ASP A 184 13.52 14.21 -27.60
CA ASP A 184 12.40 13.27 -27.61
C ASP A 184 12.17 12.78 -26.17
N THR A 185 11.23 11.86 -25.97
CA THR A 185 11.04 11.20 -24.67
C THR A 185 11.14 9.69 -24.77
N LEU A 186 11.53 9.06 -23.67
CA LEU A 186 11.68 7.62 -23.61
C LEU A 186 10.34 6.91 -23.83
N SER A 187 9.23 7.49 -23.38
CA SER A 187 7.88 6.95 -23.59
C SER A 187 7.46 6.92 -25.06
N ASN A 188 7.80 7.97 -25.83
CA ASN A 188 7.56 8.01 -27.28
C ASN A 188 8.38 6.95 -28.01
N MET A 189 9.64 6.79 -27.60
CA MET A 189 10.58 5.86 -28.24
C MET A 189 10.30 4.40 -27.87
N TYR A 190 9.84 4.13 -26.65
CA TYR A 190 9.60 2.77 -26.12
C TYR A 190 8.25 2.66 -25.38
N PRO A 191 7.11 2.79 -26.08
CA PRO A 191 5.79 2.74 -25.45
C PRO A 191 5.51 1.41 -24.76
N ASN A 192 6.03 0.30 -25.30
CA ASN A 192 5.87 -1.03 -24.70
C ASN A 192 6.58 -1.17 -23.34
N HIS A 193 7.71 -0.48 -23.16
CA HIS A 193 8.43 -0.43 -21.88
C HIS A 193 7.55 0.22 -20.80
N PHE A 194 6.93 1.36 -21.13
CA PHE A 194 6.03 2.06 -20.22
C PHE A 194 4.77 1.26 -19.90
N ARG A 195 4.18 0.59 -20.90
CA ARG A 195 3.03 -0.30 -20.68
C ARG A 195 3.39 -1.45 -19.74
N ALA A 196 4.50 -2.13 -19.98
CA ALA A 196 4.95 -3.23 -19.12
C ALA A 196 5.22 -2.76 -17.68
N MET A 197 5.79 -1.57 -17.50
CA MET A 197 5.98 -0.97 -16.19
C MET A 197 4.67 -0.65 -15.48
N GLN A 198 3.67 -0.12 -16.19
CA GLN A 198 2.33 0.15 -15.64
C GLN A 198 1.62 -1.14 -15.23
N GLU A 199 1.64 -2.17 -16.07
CA GLU A 199 1.08 -3.50 -15.75
C GLU A 199 1.78 -4.11 -14.52
N TYR A 200 3.11 -4.02 -14.47
CA TYR A 200 3.87 -4.48 -13.31
C TYR A 200 3.52 -3.70 -12.04
N GLY A 201 3.27 -2.40 -12.15
CA GLY A 201 2.76 -1.55 -11.08
C GLY A 201 1.40 -1.98 -10.56
N ARG A 202 0.43 -2.14 -11.47
CA ARG A 202 -0.93 -2.61 -11.16
C ARG A 202 -0.94 -3.96 -10.44
N SER A 203 0.01 -4.84 -10.76
CA SER A 203 0.16 -6.12 -10.04
C SER A 203 0.41 -6.01 -8.54
N HIS A 204 0.80 -4.82 -8.07
CA HIS A 204 1.11 -4.54 -6.68
C HIS A 204 0.07 -3.66 -5.99
N VAL A 205 -0.58 -2.76 -6.74
CA VAL A 205 -1.55 -1.80 -6.24
C VAL A 205 -2.86 -2.50 -5.89
N GLY A 206 -3.40 -2.19 -4.71
CA GLY A 206 -4.66 -2.74 -4.23
C GLY A 206 -4.87 -2.52 -2.75
N VAL A 207 -6.13 -2.62 -2.31
CA VAL A 207 -6.50 -2.61 -0.90
C VAL A 207 -6.36 -4.03 -0.35
N ARG A 208 -5.72 -4.16 0.82
CA ARG A 208 -5.53 -5.46 1.45
C ARG A 208 -6.22 -5.47 2.80
N ILE A 209 -6.81 -6.59 3.15
CA ILE A 209 -7.47 -6.79 4.44
C ILE A 209 -6.74 -7.94 5.12
N ALA A 210 -6.17 -7.65 6.27
CA ALA A 210 -5.51 -8.62 7.13
C ALA A 210 -6.36 -8.88 8.38
N ALA A 211 -6.18 -10.07 8.94
CA ALA A 211 -6.85 -10.46 10.15
C ALA A 211 -5.89 -11.15 11.11
N SER A 212 -6.19 -11.13 12.40
CA SER A 212 -5.48 -11.97 13.36
C SER A 212 -5.57 -13.45 12.94
N ALA A 213 -4.55 -14.24 13.30
CA ALA A 213 -4.44 -15.62 12.81
C ALA A 213 -5.64 -16.49 13.16
N ALA A 214 -6.29 -16.24 14.31
CA ALA A 214 -7.44 -16.99 14.79
C ALA A 214 -8.72 -16.74 13.95
N TYR A 215 -8.92 -15.52 13.46
CA TYR A 215 -10.15 -15.11 12.75
C TYR A 215 -9.97 -14.95 11.24
N ARG A 216 -8.77 -15.24 10.73
CA ARG A 216 -8.45 -15.15 9.31
C ARG A 216 -9.36 -15.97 8.41
N ARG A 217 -9.81 -17.15 8.88
CA ARG A 217 -10.76 -17.98 8.13
C ARG A 217 -12.14 -17.33 8.05
N ALA A 218 -12.64 -16.77 9.15
CA ALA A 218 -13.93 -16.07 9.18
C ALA A 218 -13.94 -14.88 8.20
N VAL A 219 -12.88 -14.08 8.18
CA VAL A 219 -12.73 -12.97 7.22
C VAL A 219 -12.66 -13.48 5.77
N TYR A 220 -11.99 -14.60 5.53
CA TYR A 220 -11.94 -15.21 4.19
C TYR A 220 -13.32 -15.71 3.72
N GLU A 221 -14.12 -16.28 4.61
CA GLU A 221 -15.45 -16.81 4.29
C GLU A 221 -16.46 -15.72 3.98
N HIS A 222 -16.29 -14.52 4.56
CA HIS A 222 -17.12 -13.34 4.28
C HIS A 222 -16.49 -12.38 3.26
N ALA A 223 -15.56 -12.86 2.44
CA ALA A 223 -14.81 -11.98 1.54
C ALA A 223 -15.71 -11.28 0.50
N ASP A 224 -16.77 -11.95 0.04
CA ASP A 224 -17.71 -11.37 -0.92
C ASP A 224 -18.53 -10.25 -0.26
N ASP A 225 -19.09 -10.47 0.93
CA ASP A 225 -19.84 -9.46 1.69
C ASP A 225 -18.98 -8.23 2.02
N ILE A 226 -17.74 -8.46 2.47
CA ILE A 226 -16.76 -7.40 2.75
C ILE A 226 -16.46 -6.60 1.49
N THR A 227 -16.27 -7.29 0.36
CA THR A 227 -15.96 -6.64 -0.91
C THR A 227 -17.14 -5.80 -1.39
N GLU A 228 -18.35 -6.34 -1.36
CA GLU A 228 -19.57 -5.62 -1.75
C GLU A 228 -19.76 -4.36 -0.89
N TYR A 229 -19.58 -4.49 0.43
CA TYR A 229 -19.67 -3.35 1.35
C TYR A 229 -18.67 -2.24 1.00
N ILE A 230 -17.40 -2.60 0.79
CA ILE A 230 -16.34 -1.64 0.44
C ILE A 230 -16.65 -0.96 -0.89
N ILE A 231 -17.02 -1.71 -1.93
CA ILE A 231 -17.34 -1.12 -3.24
C ILE A 231 -18.52 -0.17 -3.12
N LYS A 232 -19.60 -0.58 -2.44
CA LYS A 232 -20.82 0.23 -2.32
C LYS A 232 -20.60 1.57 -1.61
N HIS A 233 -19.59 1.69 -0.76
CA HIS A 233 -19.38 2.88 0.09
C HIS A 233 -18.14 3.69 -0.24
N TYR A 234 -17.20 3.13 -1.02
CA TYR A 234 -15.91 3.76 -1.32
C TYR A 234 -15.60 3.85 -2.82
N VAL A 235 -16.52 3.43 -3.69
CA VAL A 235 -16.46 3.59 -5.15
C VAL A 235 -17.73 4.29 -5.64
#